data_AF-W7Q6X0-F1
#
_entry.id   AF-W7Q6X0-F1
#
_cell.length_a   1.000
_cell.length_b   1.000
_cell.length_c   1.000
_cell.angle_alpha   90.00
_cell.angle_beta   90.00
_cell.angle_gamma   90.00
#
_symmetry.space_group_name_H-M   'P 1'
#
loop_
_entity.id
_entity.type
_entity.pdbx_description
1 polymer ?
#
loop_
_entity_poly.entity_id
_entity_poly.type
_entity_poly.pdbx_seq_one_letter_code
_entity_poly.pdbx_strand_id
1 'polypeptide(L)'
;MLANFTSILSDVNHDAPIKLRIFWSMVIGLVTVALLMAGGLAALQSAVVITALPFSLVIFAIMVGMYKALKLEGSKADARRQVTGTAPGGDWRERLDRALDTSSRAGAAATIEHAIRPALIQFAQELESRGQATNVTEEHLEGESLPSLTLQVDLGEAASFVYQVCPHRMRTPSFLPADDDYYVRLDVYLAEGGLEKDLNGFTRGQVIADVLSEYERHLHFLALAGQGGYVQAMPGAVGELPDAATQS
;
A
#
# COMPACT_ATOMS: atom_id res chain seq x y z
N MET A 1 -11.99 -16.84 31.45
CA MET A 1 -11.12 -16.67 30.27
C MET A 1 -9.72 -16.19 30.68
N LEU A 2 -8.97 -16.97 31.47
CA LEU A 2 -7.55 -16.68 31.75
C LEU A 2 -6.67 -17.95 31.77
N ALA A 3 -7.24 -19.14 31.61
CA ALA A 3 -6.50 -20.41 31.70
C ALA A 3 -6.00 -20.94 30.33
N ASN A 4 -6.32 -20.28 29.22
CA ASN A 4 -6.12 -20.85 27.88
C ASN A 4 -4.74 -20.55 27.25
N PHE A 5 -3.89 -19.74 27.90
CA PHE A 5 -2.61 -19.31 27.30
C PHE A 5 -1.38 -20.05 27.82
N THR A 6 -1.51 -21.00 28.74
CA THR A 6 -0.35 -21.64 29.38
C THR A 6 -0.27 -23.16 29.27
N SER A 7 -1.10 -23.81 28.46
CA SER A 7 -1.00 -25.27 28.32
C SER A 7 -0.87 -25.69 26.87
N ILE A 8 0.30 -26.20 26.53
CA ILE A 8 0.44 -27.21 25.49
C ILE A 8 -0.63 -28.29 25.77
N LEU A 9 -1.31 -28.70 24.69
CA LEU A 9 -2.32 -29.76 24.66
C LEU A 9 -1.83 -30.98 25.45
N SER A 10 -2.57 -31.39 26.48
CA SER A 10 -2.38 -32.70 27.10
C SER A 10 -3.66 -33.37 27.60
N ASP A 11 -4.79 -32.68 27.78
CA ASP A 11 -6.07 -33.36 27.99
C ASP A 11 -7.27 -32.45 27.74
N VAL A 12 -8.26 -32.95 26.98
CA VAL A 12 -9.44 -32.22 26.49
C VAL A 12 -10.65 -32.38 27.44
N ASN A 13 -10.51 -33.10 28.55
CA ASN A 13 -11.68 -33.47 29.37
C ASN A 13 -11.51 -33.34 30.89
N HIS A 14 -10.87 -32.29 31.39
CA HIS A 14 -11.05 -31.90 32.78
C HIS A 14 -11.56 -30.46 32.87
N ASP A 15 -12.89 -30.35 33.04
CA ASP A 15 -13.57 -29.13 33.46
C ASP A 15 -12.71 -28.40 34.50
N ALA A 16 -12.48 -27.10 34.27
CA ALA A 16 -11.78 -26.23 35.22
C ALA A 16 -12.26 -26.56 36.65
N PRO A 17 -11.35 -26.90 37.59
CA PRO A 17 -11.72 -27.57 38.81
C PRO A 17 -12.84 -26.79 39.50
N ILE A 18 -13.98 -27.44 39.76
CA ILE A 18 -15.18 -26.84 40.34
C ILE A 18 -14.85 -25.99 41.59
N LYS A 19 -13.80 -26.38 42.33
CA LYS A 19 -13.22 -25.65 43.46
C LYS A 19 -12.81 -24.22 43.11
N LEU A 20 -12.19 -24.00 41.96
CA LEU A 20 -11.76 -22.67 41.50
C LEU A 20 -12.97 -21.79 41.17
N ARG A 21 -14.01 -22.36 40.53
CA ARG A 21 -15.25 -21.62 40.22
C ARG A 21 -15.97 -21.16 41.48
N ILE A 22 -16.10 -22.03 42.47
CA ILE A 22 -16.72 -21.69 43.76
C ILE A 22 -15.88 -20.65 44.51
N PHE A 23 -14.55 -20.80 44.51
CA PHE A 23 -13.65 -19.81 45.11
C PHE A 23 -13.81 -18.43 44.46
N TRP A 24 -13.80 -18.33 43.13
CA TRP A 24 -14.00 -17.07 42.40
C TRP A 24 -15.39 -16.47 42.65
N SER A 25 -16.45 -17.28 42.67
CA SER A 25 -17.80 -16.81 43.01
C SER A 25 -17.88 -16.27 44.43
N MET A 26 -17.22 -16.93 45.40
CA MET A 26 -17.17 -16.48 46.78
C MET A 26 -16.41 -15.16 46.93
N VAL A 27 -15.27 -15.02 46.24
CA VAL A 27 -14.47 -13.79 46.22
C VAL A 27 -15.26 -12.62 45.63
N ILE A 28 -15.95 -12.82 44.50
CA ILE A 28 -16.78 -11.77 43.88
C ILE A 28 -17.95 -11.39 44.80
N GLY A 29 -18.59 -12.37 45.44
CA GLY A 29 -19.65 -12.12 46.42
C GLY A 29 -19.16 -11.31 47.63
N LEU A 30 -18.00 -11.68 48.18
CA LEU A 30 -17.38 -10.97 49.30
C LEU A 30 -17.03 -9.52 48.93
N VAL A 31 -16.45 -9.32 47.75
CA VAL A 31 -16.11 -7.99 47.21
C VAL A 31 -17.38 -7.14 47.03
N THR A 32 -18.45 -7.73 46.51
CA THR A 32 -19.75 -7.05 46.33
C THR A 32 -20.33 -6.59 47.67
N VAL A 33 -20.32 -7.46 48.68
CA VAL A 33 -20.80 -7.11 50.04
C VAL A 33 -19.93 -6.02 50.67
N ALA A 34 -18.60 -6.11 50.55
CA ALA A 34 -17.67 -5.11 51.05
C ALA A 34 -17.90 -3.73 50.38
N LEU A 35 -18.16 -3.70 49.07
CA LEU A 35 -18.46 -2.48 48.32
C LEU A 35 -19.80 -1.86 48.73
N LEU A 36 -20.83 -2.67 49.03
CA LEU A 36 -22.11 -2.18 49.55
C LEU A 36 -21.93 -1.49 50.91
N MET A 37 -21.07 -2.01 51.79
CA MET A 37 -20.77 -1.36 53.07
C MET A 37 -19.90 -0.10 52.94
N ALA A 38 -19.02 -0.03 51.93
CA ALA A 38 -18.07 1.07 51.74
C ALA A 38 -18.67 2.32 51.05
N GLY A 39 -19.96 2.33 50.73
CA GLY A 39 -20.62 3.48 50.08
C GLY A 39 -21.20 3.20 48.70
N GLY A 40 -21.28 1.92 48.29
CA GLY A 40 -22.22 1.35 47.32
C GLY A 40 -22.02 1.70 45.84
N LEU A 41 -21.75 2.96 45.52
CA LEU A 41 -21.72 3.45 44.13
C LEU A 41 -20.43 4.21 43.80
N ALA A 42 -20.00 5.12 44.67
CA ALA A 42 -18.77 5.89 44.45
C ALA A 42 -17.51 4.99 44.49
N ALA A 43 -17.45 4.05 45.45
CA ALA A 43 -16.35 3.10 45.56
C ALA A 43 -16.28 2.13 44.36
N LEU A 44 -17.44 1.69 43.86
CA LEU A 44 -17.54 0.81 42.70
C LEU A 44 -17.06 1.55 41.44
N GLN A 45 -17.49 2.80 41.26
CA GLN A 45 -17.09 3.62 40.13
C GLN A 45 -15.58 3.91 40.13
N SER A 46 -15.00 4.27 41.28
CA SER A 46 -13.54 4.50 41.38
C SER A 46 -12.75 3.23 41.10
N ALA A 47 -13.18 2.07 41.61
CA ALA A 47 -12.51 0.80 41.35
C ALA A 47 -12.55 0.40 39.87
N VAL A 48 -13.70 0.60 39.20
CA VAL A 48 -13.84 0.33 37.77
C VAL A 48 -12.97 1.29 36.95
N VAL A 49 -12.93 2.58 37.28
CA VAL A 49 -12.10 3.56 36.56
C VAL A 49 -10.61 3.23 36.69
N ILE A 50 -10.15 2.90 37.90
CA ILE A 50 -8.74 2.55 38.16
C ILE A 50 -8.35 1.25 37.44
N THR A 51 -9.26 0.27 37.36
CA THR A 51 -8.99 -1.01 36.67
C THR A 51 -9.17 -0.91 35.14
N ALA A 52 -10.04 -0.02 34.65
CA ALA A 52 -10.25 0.21 33.22
C ALA A 52 -9.07 0.96 32.57
N LEU A 53 -8.38 1.84 33.29
CA LEU A 53 -7.27 2.63 32.76
C LEU A 53 -6.08 1.77 32.25
N PRO A 54 -5.53 0.80 33.01
CA PRO A 54 -4.48 -0.07 32.50
C PRO A 54 -5.00 -1.02 31.40
N PHE A 55 -6.26 -1.46 31.49
CA PHE A 55 -6.86 -2.29 30.45
C PHE A 55 -7.04 -1.54 29.13
N SER A 56 -7.40 -0.25 29.19
CA SER A 56 -7.49 0.64 28.04
C SER A 56 -6.15 0.76 27.31
N LEU A 57 -5.03 0.80 28.05
CA LEU A 57 -3.69 0.85 27.47
C LEU A 57 -3.37 -0.45 26.69
N VAL A 58 -3.81 -1.60 27.21
CA VAL A 58 -3.67 -2.90 26.52
C VAL A 58 -4.50 -2.92 25.22
N ILE A 59 -5.76 -2.48 25.27
CA ILE A 59 -6.60 -2.40 24.06
C ILE A 59 -5.97 -1.48 23.01
N PHE A 60 -5.43 -0.34 23.43
CA PHE A 60 -4.75 0.57 22.51
C PHE A 60 -3.51 -0.08 21.87
N ALA A 61 -2.70 -0.80 22.65
CA ALA A 61 -1.57 -1.56 22.12
C ALA A 61 -2.01 -2.64 21.11
N ILE A 62 -3.13 -3.33 21.38
CA ILE A 62 -3.71 -4.31 20.45
C ILE A 62 -4.20 -3.63 19.17
N MET A 63 -4.87 -2.48 19.26
CA MET A 63 -5.28 -1.71 18.08
C MET A 63 -4.09 -1.33 17.21
N VAL A 64 -3.01 -0.82 17.82
CA VAL A 64 -1.78 -0.47 17.10
C VAL A 64 -1.12 -1.71 16.48
N GLY A 65 -1.07 -2.82 17.21
CA GLY A 65 -0.52 -4.09 16.73
C GLY A 65 -1.31 -4.65 15.54
N MET A 66 -2.64 -4.66 15.65
CA MET A 66 -3.55 -5.10 14.59
C MET A 66 -3.42 -4.21 13.36
N TYR A 67 -3.37 -2.88 13.53
CA TYR A 67 -3.19 -1.94 12.43
C TYR A 67 -1.87 -2.18 11.69
N LYS A 68 -0.76 -2.39 12.42
CA LYS A 68 0.53 -2.72 11.81
C LYS A 68 0.52 -4.07 11.11
N ALA A 69 -0.16 -5.07 11.67
CA ALA A 69 -0.31 -6.39 11.06
C ALA A 69 -1.10 -6.30 9.75
N LEU A 70 -2.23 -5.59 9.73
CA LEU A 70 -3.03 -5.38 8.52
C LEU A 70 -2.24 -4.61 7.45
N LYS A 71 -1.47 -3.58 7.82
CA LYS A 71 -0.65 -2.84 6.85
C LYS A 71 0.41 -3.75 6.21
N LEU A 72 1.04 -4.60 7.02
CA LEU A 72 2.03 -5.56 6.55
C LEU A 72 1.40 -6.64 5.66
N GLU A 73 0.20 -7.13 6.01
CA GLU A 73 -0.53 -8.09 5.19
C GLU A 73 -1.08 -7.49 3.90
N GLY A 74 -1.52 -6.23 3.91
CA GLY A 74 -1.93 -5.49 2.71
C GLY A 74 -0.81 -5.44 1.68
N SER A 75 0.39 -5.04 2.10
CA SER A 75 1.59 -5.00 1.24
C SER A 75 1.99 -6.40 0.73
N LYS A 76 1.94 -7.43 1.59
CA LYS A 76 2.22 -8.82 1.19
C LYS A 76 1.16 -9.40 0.24
N ALA A 77 -0.11 -9.04 0.43
CA ALA A 77 -1.21 -9.50 -0.41
C ALA A 77 -1.17 -8.84 -1.80
N ASP A 78 -0.76 -7.57 -1.88
CA ASP A 78 -0.54 -6.88 -3.14
C ASP A 78 0.63 -7.52 -3.92
N ALA A 79 1.77 -7.73 -3.25
CA ALA A 79 2.92 -8.43 -3.83
C ALA A 79 2.55 -9.84 -4.33
N ARG A 80 1.70 -10.57 -3.60
CA ARG A 80 1.21 -11.89 -4.04
C ARG A 80 0.30 -11.79 -5.27
N ARG A 81 -0.57 -10.79 -5.37
CA ARG A 81 -1.39 -10.57 -6.57
C ARG A 81 -0.54 -10.28 -7.80
N GLN A 82 0.50 -9.45 -7.66
CA GLN A 82 1.40 -9.10 -8.76
C GLN A 82 2.15 -10.33 -9.30
N VAL A 83 2.61 -11.25 -8.44
CA VAL A 83 3.27 -12.49 -8.87
C VAL A 83 2.32 -13.47 -9.57
N THR A 84 1.01 -13.39 -9.30
CA THR A 84 0.00 -14.31 -9.86
C THR A 84 -0.46 -13.92 -11.29
N GLY A 85 -0.15 -12.70 -11.74
CA GLY A 85 -0.48 -12.20 -13.10
C GLY A 85 0.48 -12.62 -14.22
N THR A 86 1.53 -13.39 -13.91
CA THR A 86 2.49 -13.87 -14.90
C THR A 86 2.00 -15.17 -15.51
N ALA A 87 1.68 -15.12 -16.81
CA ALA A 87 1.07 -16.20 -17.60
C ALA A 87 1.65 -17.60 -17.30
N PRO A 88 0.80 -18.64 -17.19
CA PRO A 88 1.28 -20.01 -17.04
C PRO A 88 1.78 -20.51 -18.40
N GLY A 89 3.10 -20.67 -18.57
CA GLY A 89 3.61 -21.28 -19.82
C GLY A 89 5.12 -21.34 -20.08
N GLY A 90 6.00 -20.79 -19.24
CA GLY A 90 7.45 -20.80 -19.49
C GLY A 90 8.27 -21.64 -18.51
N ASP A 91 9.43 -22.15 -18.96
CA ASP A 91 10.42 -22.81 -18.13
C ASP A 91 10.85 -21.88 -16.99
N TRP A 92 10.89 -22.39 -15.76
CA TRP A 92 11.16 -21.59 -14.56
C TRP A 92 12.55 -20.95 -14.60
N ARG A 93 13.47 -21.52 -15.39
CA ARG A 93 14.80 -20.96 -15.65
C ARG A 93 14.75 -19.66 -16.43
N GLU A 94 13.98 -19.59 -17.53
CA GLU A 94 13.78 -18.35 -18.28
C GLU A 94 13.04 -17.30 -17.45
N ARG A 95 12.22 -17.73 -16.49
CA ARG A 95 11.56 -16.84 -15.53
C ARG A 95 12.54 -16.32 -14.48
N LEU A 96 13.42 -17.17 -13.97
CA LEU A 96 14.44 -16.78 -12.99
C LEU A 96 15.48 -15.85 -13.62
N ASP A 97 15.93 -16.18 -14.83
CA ASP A 97 16.87 -15.36 -15.60
C ASP A 97 16.27 -13.99 -15.87
N ARG A 98 15.00 -13.93 -16.30
CA ARG A 98 14.25 -12.67 -16.42
C ARG A 98 14.12 -11.94 -15.09
N ALA A 99 13.77 -12.61 -13.99
CA ALA A 99 13.61 -11.95 -12.69
C ALA A 99 14.93 -11.38 -12.14
N LEU A 100 16.06 -12.03 -12.46
CA LEU A 100 17.40 -11.54 -12.11
C LEU A 100 17.85 -10.41 -13.04
N ASP A 101 17.57 -10.52 -14.35
CA ASP A 101 17.93 -9.50 -15.34
C ASP A 101 17.05 -8.24 -15.24
N THR A 102 15.79 -8.35 -14.80
CA THR A 102 14.92 -7.19 -14.53
C THR A 102 15.41 -6.32 -13.39
N SER A 103 16.29 -6.85 -12.54
CA SER A 103 16.95 -6.09 -11.49
C SER A 103 18.18 -5.33 -12.00
N SER A 104 18.59 -5.53 -13.25
CA SER A 104 19.71 -4.83 -13.89
C SER A 104 19.24 -3.52 -14.52
N ARG A 105 20.14 -2.52 -14.58
CA ARG A 105 19.90 -1.26 -15.30
C ARG A 105 19.49 -1.48 -16.75
N ALA A 106 20.04 -2.50 -17.40
CA ALA A 106 19.71 -2.85 -18.78
C ALA A 106 18.27 -3.40 -18.89
N GLY A 107 17.84 -4.21 -17.93
CA GLY A 107 16.46 -4.71 -17.84
C GLY A 107 15.42 -3.60 -17.63
N ALA A 108 15.71 -2.63 -16.76
CA ALA A 108 14.85 -1.47 -16.55
C ALA A 108 14.74 -0.61 -17.84
N ALA A 109 15.85 -0.36 -18.51
CA ALA A 109 15.88 0.36 -19.79
C ALA A 109 15.06 -0.35 -20.87
N ALA A 110 15.23 -1.67 -21.02
CA ALA A 110 14.48 -2.48 -21.97
C ALA A 110 12.97 -2.50 -21.65
N THR A 111 12.61 -2.51 -20.36
CA THR A 111 11.21 -2.46 -19.92
C THR A 111 10.57 -1.12 -20.29
N ILE A 112 11.27 0.01 -20.06
CA ILE A 112 10.80 1.33 -20.50
C ILE A 112 10.57 1.34 -22.01
N GLU A 113 11.56 0.91 -22.79
CA GLU A 113 11.55 1.04 -24.25
C GLU A 113 10.55 0.10 -24.94
N HIS A 114 10.46 -1.16 -24.49
CA HIS A 114 9.69 -2.20 -25.18
C HIS A 114 8.34 -2.52 -24.52
N ALA A 115 8.13 -2.14 -23.25
CA ALA A 115 6.87 -2.38 -22.55
C ALA A 115 6.14 -1.09 -22.21
N ILE A 116 6.74 -0.18 -21.46
CA ILE A 116 6.04 0.99 -20.88
C ILE A 116 5.72 2.03 -21.95
N ARG A 117 6.72 2.51 -22.70
CA ARG A 117 6.54 3.48 -23.78
C ARG A 117 5.46 3.05 -24.78
N PRO A 118 5.54 1.86 -25.42
CA PRO A 118 4.51 1.44 -26.37
C PRO A 118 3.16 1.17 -25.72
N ALA A 119 3.10 0.76 -24.44
CA ALA A 119 1.84 0.60 -23.71
C ALA A 119 1.12 1.94 -23.50
N LEU A 120 1.84 2.96 -23.03
CA LEU A 120 1.28 4.30 -22.79
C LEU A 120 0.82 4.96 -24.09
N ILE A 121 1.62 4.86 -25.17
CA ILE A 121 1.23 5.37 -26.50
C ILE A 121 -0.03 4.66 -27.01
N GLN A 122 -0.08 3.33 -26.90
CA GLN A 122 -1.25 2.57 -27.33
C GLN A 122 -2.51 2.94 -26.54
N PHE A 123 -2.37 3.12 -25.23
CA PHE A 123 -3.48 3.54 -24.36
C PHE A 123 -3.94 4.97 -24.70
N ALA A 124 -3.01 5.91 -24.88
CA ALA A 124 -3.31 7.27 -25.30
C ALA A 124 -4.07 7.32 -26.63
N GLN A 125 -3.61 6.58 -27.65
CA GLN A 125 -4.29 6.48 -28.95
C GLN A 125 -5.73 5.95 -28.83
N GLU A 126 -5.95 4.96 -27.97
CA GLU A 126 -7.29 4.41 -27.73
C GLU A 126 -8.21 5.45 -27.07
N LEU A 127 -7.69 6.24 -26.12
CA LEU A 127 -8.46 7.32 -25.48
C LEU A 127 -8.75 8.48 -26.43
N GLU A 128 -7.77 8.89 -27.25
CA GLU A 128 -7.95 9.92 -28.28
C GLU A 128 -9.00 9.51 -29.31
N SER A 129 -9.01 8.23 -29.72
CA SER A 129 -10.05 7.70 -30.63
C SER A 129 -11.46 7.81 -30.07
N ARG A 130 -11.59 7.87 -28.74
CA ARG A 130 -12.84 8.02 -27.99
C ARG A 130 -13.14 9.48 -27.61
N GLY A 131 -12.32 10.43 -28.05
CA GLY A 131 -12.51 11.87 -27.86
C GLY A 131 -11.97 12.43 -26.55
N GLN A 132 -11.10 11.72 -25.84
CA GLN A 132 -10.38 12.25 -24.68
C GLN A 132 -9.03 12.80 -25.08
N ALA A 133 -8.68 14.01 -24.62
CA ALA A 133 -7.39 14.60 -24.89
C ALA A 133 -6.34 13.98 -23.97
N THR A 134 -5.36 13.29 -24.55
CA THR A 134 -4.26 12.68 -23.81
C THR A 134 -2.92 13.23 -24.26
N ASN A 135 -2.00 13.43 -23.33
CA ASN A 135 -0.64 13.83 -23.62
C ASN A 135 0.32 12.82 -22.99
N VAL A 136 1.24 12.29 -23.79
CA VAL A 136 2.37 11.49 -23.29
C VAL A 136 3.61 12.36 -23.38
N THR A 137 4.19 12.69 -22.23
CA THR A 137 5.42 13.47 -22.12
C THR A 137 6.54 12.59 -21.64
N GLU A 138 7.73 12.79 -22.19
CA GLU A 138 8.93 12.10 -21.75
C GLU A 138 9.91 13.14 -21.25
N GLU A 139 10.29 13.02 -19.99
CA GLU A 139 11.19 13.96 -19.34
C GLU A 139 12.46 13.22 -18.91
N HIS A 140 13.61 13.75 -19.34
CA HIS A 140 14.91 13.22 -18.96
C HIS A 140 15.50 14.12 -17.88
N LEU A 141 15.41 13.69 -16.61
CA LEU A 141 15.98 14.45 -15.49
C LEU A 141 17.51 14.38 -15.50
N GLU A 142 18.16 15.54 -15.29
CA GLU A 142 19.61 15.62 -15.15
C GLU A 142 20.10 14.78 -13.95
N GLY A 143 20.91 13.75 -14.23
CA GLY A 143 21.48 12.85 -13.23
C GLY A 143 20.86 11.44 -13.22
N GLU A 144 19.72 11.26 -13.89
CA GLU A 144 19.14 9.94 -14.13
C GLU A 144 19.50 9.42 -15.52
N SER A 145 19.75 8.11 -15.64
CA SER A 145 20.12 7.50 -16.92
C SER A 145 18.92 7.16 -17.82
N LEU A 146 17.70 7.25 -17.28
CA LEU A 146 16.49 6.76 -17.93
C LEU A 146 15.44 7.86 -17.96
N PRO A 147 14.65 7.95 -19.04
CA PRO A 147 13.57 8.93 -19.12
C PRO A 147 12.44 8.55 -18.17
N SER A 148 11.86 9.55 -17.51
CA SER A 148 10.56 9.43 -16.87
C SER A 148 9.46 9.61 -17.92
N LEU A 149 8.42 8.78 -17.83
CA LEU A 149 7.30 8.78 -18.78
C LEU A 149 6.04 9.21 -18.06
N THR A 150 5.39 10.26 -18.54
CA THR A 150 4.16 10.80 -17.95
C THR A 150 3.02 10.74 -18.96
N LEU A 151 1.97 10.00 -18.65
CA LEU A 151 0.69 10.02 -19.34
C LEU A 151 -0.28 10.91 -18.57
N GLN A 152 -0.78 11.96 -19.21
CA GLN A 152 -1.82 12.83 -18.68
C GLN A 152 -3.08 12.72 -19.54
N VAL A 153 -4.22 12.49 -18.90
CA VAL A 153 -5.55 12.44 -19.54
C VAL A 153 -6.36 13.61 -19.02
N ASP A 154 -6.76 14.51 -19.92
CA ASP A 154 -7.63 15.63 -19.61
C ASP A 154 -9.10 15.18 -19.57
N LEU A 155 -9.77 15.48 -18.46
CA LEU A 155 -11.18 15.16 -18.21
C LEU A 155 -12.07 16.42 -18.18
N GLY A 156 -11.60 17.52 -18.77
CA GLY A 156 -12.33 18.79 -18.89
C GLY A 156 -12.46 19.50 -17.55
N GLU A 157 -13.68 19.52 -16.99
CA GLU A 157 -13.96 20.18 -15.70
C GLU A 157 -13.57 19.33 -14.48
N ALA A 158 -13.25 18.05 -14.67
CA ALA A 158 -12.81 17.16 -13.60
C ALA A 158 -11.27 17.19 -13.44
N ALA A 159 -10.77 16.67 -12.31
CA ALA A 159 -9.33 16.52 -12.11
C ALA A 159 -8.73 15.62 -13.20
N SER A 160 -7.63 16.07 -13.81
CA SER A 160 -6.92 15.28 -14.83
C SER A 160 -6.29 14.04 -14.20
N PHE A 161 -6.30 12.93 -14.92
CA PHE A 161 -5.60 11.72 -14.53
C PHE A 161 -4.13 11.83 -14.97
N VAL A 162 -3.19 11.60 -14.06
CA VAL A 162 -1.75 11.60 -14.34
C VAL A 162 -1.19 10.25 -13.92
N TYR A 163 -0.50 9.58 -14.82
CA TYR A 163 0.24 8.34 -14.60
C TYR A 163 1.69 8.57 -15.02
N GLN A 164 2.55 8.72 -14.03
CA GLN A 164 3.98 8.98 -14.23
C GLN A 164 4.81 7.78 -13.78
N VAL A 165 5.76 7.37 -14.60
CA VAL A 165 6.74 6.33 -14.27
C VAL A 165 8.09 6.98 -14.14
N CYS A 166 8.65 6.96 -12.94
CA CYS A 166 9.97 7.51 -12.65
C CYS A 166 10.97 6.38 -12.38
N PRO A 167 12.14 6.39 -13.03
CA PRO A 167 13.25 5.59 -12.56
C PRO A 167 13.68 6.12 -11.19
N HIS A 168 14.11 5.22 -10.31
CA HIS A 168 14.74 5.59 -9.04
C HIS A 168 15.89 4.65 -8.74
N ARG A 169 17.08 5.22 -8.53
CA ARG A 169 18.29 4.45 -8.20
C ARG A 169 18.30 4.10 -6.72
N MET A 170 18.21 2.81 -6.39
CA MET A 170 18.33 2.31 -5.03
C MET A 170 19.64 1.54 -4.86
N ARG A 171 20.17 1.57 -3.63
CA ARG A 171 21.34 0.77 -3.27
C ARG A 171 20.97 -0.70 -3.32
N THR A 172 21.77 -1.51 -4.01
CA THR A 172 21.55 -2.96 -4.09
C THR A 172 21.43 -3.56 -2.68
N PRO A 173 20.30 -4.18 -2.32
CA PRO A 173 20.16 -4.89 -1.07
C PRO A 173 21.13 -6.07 -1.05
N SER A 174 21.70 -6.39 0.12
CA SER A 174 22.73 -7.42 0.27
C SER A 174 22.33 -8.85 -0.14
N PHE A 175 21.06 -9.09 -0.46
CA PHE A 175 20.52 -10.38 -0.89
C PHE A 175 20.38 -10.54 -2.40
N LEU A 176 20.60 -9.48 -3.20
CA LEU A 176 20.61 -9.56 -4.66
C LEU A 176 22.04 -9.73 -5.17
N PRO A 177 22.31 -10.71 -6.05
CA PRO A 177 23.59 -10.85 -6.72
C PRO A 177 23.65 -9.87 -7.90
N ALA A 178 23.69 -8.57 -7.63
CA ALA A 178 23.93 -7.59 -8.68
C ALA A 178 25.43 -7.24 -8.71
N ASP A 179 25.99 -7.22 -9.91
CA ASP A 179 27.38 -6.79 -10.17
C ASP A 179 27.53 -5.25 -10.00
N ASP A 180 26.40 -4.53 -10.00
CA ASP A 180 26.30 -3.09 -9.79
C ASP A 180 25.96 -2.73 -8.33
N ASP A 181 26.60 -1.66 -7.82
CA ASP A 181 26.31 -1.07 -6.50
C ASP A 181 24.87 -0.55 -6.35
N TYR A 182 24.17 -0.37 -7.47
CA TYR A 182 22.82 0.18 -7.53
C TYR A 182 21.93 -0.63 -8.48
N TYR A 183 20.66 -0.80 -8.09
CA TYR A 183 19.60 -1.29 -8.95
C TYR A 183 18.61 -0.15 -9.24
N VAL A 184 17.92 -0.23 -10.37
CA VAL A 184 16.93 0.77 -10.79
C VAL A 184 15.55 0.20 -10.52
N ARG A 185 14.69 0.98 -9.85
CA ARG A 185 13.25 0.72 -9.74
C ARG A 185 12.46 1.63 -10.65
N LEU A 186 11.35 1.13 -11.20
CA LEU A 186 10.42 1.91 -12.01
C LEU A 186 9.16 2.14 -11.19
N ASP A 187 9.18 3.17 -10.36
CA ASP A 187 8.08 3.48 -9.44
C ASP A 187 7.01 4.32 -10.14
N VAL A 188 5.74 4.02 -9.84
CA VAL A 188 4.57 4.68 -10.43
C VAL A 188 4.07 5.79 -9.51
N TYR A 189 3.85 6.97 -10.07
CA TYR A 189 3.28 8.13 -9.39
C TYR A 189 1.97 8.53 -10.06
N LEU A 190 0.93 8.71 -9.25
CA LEU A 190 -0.36 9.24 -9.66
C LEU A 190 -0.50 10.69 -9.17
N ALA A 191 -1.44 11.45 -9.74
CA ALA A 191 -1.78 12.79 -9.25
C ALA A 191 -2.17 12.81 -7.75
N GLU A 192 -2.70 11.69 -7.25
CA GLU A 192 -3.14 11.51 -5.86
C GLU A 192 -1.99 11.14 -4.91
N GLY A 193 -0.80 10.80 -5.44
CA GLY A 193 0.38 10.40 -4.69
C GLY A 193 1.17 9.26 -5.34
N GLY A 194 2.37 9.01 -4.84
CA GLY A 194 3.21 7.89 -5.27
C GLY A 194 2.62 6.54 -4.88
N LEU A 195 2.48 5.64 -5.85
CA LEU A 195 2.21 4.23 -5.61
C LEU A 195 3.55 3.53 -5.35
N GLU A 196 3.67 2.79 -4.25
CA GLU A 196 4.85 1.95 -3.97
C GLU A 196 4.87 0.68 -4.87
N LYS A 197 4.75 0.86 -6.18
CA LYS A 197 4.64 -0.21 -7.18
C LYS A 197 5.79 -0.12 -8.17
N ASP A 198 6.55 -1.20 -8.27
CA ASP A 198 7.65 -1.35 -9.24
C ASP A 198 7.15 -2.03 -10.52
N LEU A 199 7.37 -1.40 -11.67
CA LEU A 199 7.02 -1.92 -13.00
C LEU A 199 8.16 -2.71 -13.67
N ASN A 200 9.30 -2.90 -13.01
CA ASN A 200 10.40 -3.67 -13.57
C ASN A 200 9.96 -5.07 -14.04
N GLY A 201 10.28 -5.40 -15.30
CA GLY A 201 9.98 -6.70 -15.90
C GLY A 201 8.53 -6.90 -16.34
N PHE A 202 7.70 -5.87 -16.27
CA PHE A 202 6.34 -5.93 -16.79
C PHE A 202 6.37 -6.04 -18.33
N THR A 203 5.49 -6.87 -18.87
CA THR A 203 5.23 -6.91 -20.30
C THR A 203 4.30 -5.78 -20.72
N ARG A 204 4.31 -5.40 -21.99
CA ARG A 204 3.40 -4.37 -22.54
C ARG A 204 1.94 -4.59 -22.12
N GLY A 205 1.44 -5.83 -22.21
CA GLY A 205 0.07 -6.14 -21.83
C GLY A 205 -0.23 -5.97 -20.33
N GLN A 206 0.75 -6.24 -19.46
CA GLN A 206 0.61 -6.02 -18.02
C GLN A 206 0.61 -4.54 -17.67
N VAL A 207 1.42 -3.72 -18.35
CA VAL A 207 1.41 -2.25 -18.15
C VAL A 207 0.06 -1.67 -18.59
N ILE A 208 -0.49 -2.10 -19.74
CA ILE A 208 -1.81 -1.63 -20.19
C ILE A 208 -2.91 -2.00 -19.20
N ALA A 209 -2.93 -3.25 -18.71
CA ALA A 209 -3.91 -3.70 -17.73
C ALA A 209 -3.80 -2.91 -16.41
N ASP A 210 -2.58 -2.54 -16.02
CA ASP A 210 -2.33 -1.73 -14.84
C ASP A 210 -2.85 -0.31 -14.99
N VAL A 211 -2.42 0.39 -16.05
CA VAL A 211 -2.86 1.77 -16.35
C VAL A 211 -4.38 1.84 -16.46
N LEU A 212 -5.01 0.85 -17.11
CA LEU A 212 -6.47 0.76 -17.20
C LEU A 212 -7.13 0.62 -15.82
N SER A 213 -6.59 -0.24 -14.96
CA SER A 213 -7.12 -0.44 -13.60
C SER A 213 -7.04 0.83 -12.75
N GLU A 214 -5.95 1.58 -12.86
CA GLU A 214 -5.78 2.85 -12.15
C GLU A 214 -6.68 3.95 -12.75
N TYR A 215 -6.86 3.97 -14.06
CA TYR A 215 -7.79 4.88 -14.72
C TYR A 215 -9.26 4.62 -14.32
N GLU A 216 -9.69 3.36 -14.29
CA GLU A 216 -11.03 2.98 -13.81
C GLU A 216 -11.25 3.38 -12.35
N ARG A 217 -10.23 3.20 -11.51
CA ARG A 217 -10.27 3.63 -10.10
C ARG A 217 -10.42 5.14 -9.98
N HIS A 218 -9.67 5.91 -10.78
CA HIS A 218 -9.78 7.36 -10.81
C HIS A 218 -11.17 7.83 -11.26
N LEU A 219 -11.74 7.24 -12.31
CA LEU A 219 -13.12 7.52 -12.73
C LEU A 219 -14.13 7.20 -11.63
N HIS A 220 -13.95 6.09 -10.92
CA HIS A 220 -14.83 5.73 -9.81
C HIS A 220 -14.70 6.72 -8.64
N PHE A 221 -13.49 7.18 -8.35
CA PHE A 221 -13.24 8.23 -7.37
C PHE A 221 -13.92 9.54 -7.76
N LEU A 222 -13.80 9.98 -9.02
CA LEU A 222 -14.50 11.15 -9.54
C LEU A 222 -16.03 11.00 -9.47
N ALA A 223 -16.57 9.81 -9.76
CA ALA A 223 -18.01 9.54 -9.65
C ALA A 223 -18.51 9.67 -8.20
N LEU A 224 -17.73 9.19 -7.23
CA LEU A 224 -18.04 9.33 -5.80
C LEU A 224 -17.89 10.78 -5.31
N ALA A 225 -16.81 11.46 -5.71
CA ALA A 225 -16.56 12.86 -5.37
C ALA A 225 -17.60 13.80 -6.00
N GLY A 226 -18.07 13.49 -7.21
CA GLY A 226 -19.15 14.21 -7.88
C GLY A 226 -20.52 14.05 -7.21
N GLN A 227 -20.75 12.97 -6.47
CA GLN A 227 -21.99 12.78 -5.67
C GLN A 227 -21.95 13.45 -4.30
N GLY A 228 -20.76 13.73 -3.76
CA GLY A 228 -20.57 14.45 -2.50
C GLY A 228 -19.82 15.76 -2.72
N GLY A 229 -20.51 16.80 -3.17
CA GLY A 229 -19.95 18.09 -3.63
C GLY A 229 -18.87 18.73 -2.76
N TYR A 230 -17.63 18.26 -2.90
CA TYR A 230 -16.41 18.84 -2.38
C TYR A 230 -15.34 18.78 -3.48
N VAL A 231 -15.48 19.65 -4.47
CA VAL A 231 -14.36 20.06 -5.32
C VAL A 231 -14.00 21.47 -4.91
N GLN A 232 -13.04 21.60 -3.99
CA GLN A 232 -12.19 22.78 -3.98
C GLN A 232 -10.94 22.40 -4.75
N ALA A 233 -10.90 22.84 -6.01
CA ALA A 233 -9.68 22.90 -6.79
C ALA A 233 -8.60 23.57 -5.93
N MET A 234 -7.53 22.84 -5.63
CA MET A 234 -6.30 23.46 -5.14
C MET A 234 -5.67 24.19 -6.33
N PRO A 235 -5.50 25.52 -6.28
CA PRO A 235 -4.80 26.24 -7.33
C PRO A 235 -3.30 25.97 -7.17
N GLY A 236 -2.75 25.23 -8.11
CA GLY A 236 -1.33 24.87 -8.14
C GLY A 236 -0.98 24.08 -9.40
N ALA A 237 -1.46 24.55 -10.55
CA ALA A 237 -0.94 24.12 -11.84
C ALA A 237 0.37 24.85 -12.13
N VAL A 238 1.11 24.30 -13.08
CA VAL A 238 2.29 24.86 -13.78
C VAL A 238 3.60 24.51 -13.04
N GLY A 239 4.48 23.67 -13.57
CA GLY A 239 4.97 23.72 -14.95
C GLY A 239 6.07 24.77 -15.06
N GLU A 240 7.11 24.70 -14.23
CA GLU A 240 8.28 25.56 -14.36
C GLU A 240 9.54 24.72 -14.10
N LEU A 241 10.21 24.37 -15.20
CA LEU A 241 11.62 23.95 -15.20
C LEU A 241 12.44 25.07 -14.55
N PRO A 242 13.43 24.76 -13.69
CA PRO A 242 14.39 25.74 -13.24
C PRO A 242 15.34 26.08 -14.38
N ASP A 243 14.93 27.03 -15.23
CA ASP A 243 15.81 27.57 -16.26
C ASP A 243 16.85 28.51 -15.61
N ALA A 244 18.09 28.26 -15.95
CA ALA A 244 19.25 28.95 -15.44
C ALA A 244 19.34 30.42 -15.95
N ALA A 245 20.18 31.19 -15.24
CA ALA A 245 20.91 32.37 -15.70
C ALA A 245 20.37 33.78 -15.34
N THR A 246 21.10 34.40 -14.39
CA THR A 246 21.88 35.64 -14.60
C THR A 246 21.22 37.01 -14.31
N GLN A 247 22.01 37.82 -13.57
CA GLN A 247 22.04 39.28 -13.41
C GLN A 247 21.14 39.94 -12.35
N SER A 248 21.73 40.23 -11.18
CA SER A 248 22.26 41.56 -10.83
C SER A 248 23.08 41.52 -9.54
#